data_AF-A0A392QUH6-F1
#
_entry.id   AF-A0A392QUH6-F1
#
_cell.length_a   1.000
_cell.length_b   1.000
_cell.length_c   1.000
_cell.angle_alpha   90.00
_cell.angle_beta   90.00
_cell.angle_gamma   90.00
#
_symmetry.space_group_name_H-M   'P 1'
#
loop_
_entity.id
_entity.type
_entity.pdbx_description
1 polymer ?
#
loop_
_entity_poly.entity_id
_entity_poly.type
_entity_poly.pdbx_seq_one_letter_code
_entity_poly.pdbx_strand_id
1 'polypeptide(L)'
;MELVVAITYHIWLARNVHTFHDKDIPDQKVIMNAYSRIQDFQTAKKVNQDDENLKTNSEGASKAWKKPVNARVKANSDANLAID
;
A
#
# COMPACT_ATOMS: atom_id res chain seq x y z
N MET A 1 -16.08 -2.69 5.78
CA MET A 1 -16.08 -2.86 4.31
C MET A 1 -14.72 -3.33 3.79
N GLU A 2 -13.62 -2.71 4.20
CA GLU A 2 -12.24 -3.03 3.75
C GLU A 2 -11.83 -4.51 3.95
N LEU A 3 -12.22 -5.11 5.10
CA LEU A 3 -11.99 -6.54 5.38
C LEU A 3 -12.64 -7.47 4.36
N VAL A 4 -13.92 -7.20 4.06
CA VAL A 4 -14.70 -8.01 3.12
C VAL A 4 -14.07 -7.91 1.73
N VAL A 5 -13.72 -6.70 1.29
CA VAL A 5 -13.09 -6.49 -0.03
C VAL A 5 -11.77 -7.26 -0.16
N ALA A 6 -10.89 -7.19 0.84
CA ALA A 6 -9.61 -7.89 0.80
C ALA A 6 -9.78 -9.42 0.72
N ILE A 7 -10.69 -9.98 1.50
CA ILE A 7 -10.98 -11.42 1.52
C ILE A 7 -11.57 -11.85 0.16
N THR A 8 -12.60 -11.15 -0.33
CA THR A 8 -13.26 -11.49 -1.60
C THR A 8 -12.29 -11.40 -2.78
N TYR A 9 -11.40 -10.40 -2.78
CA TYR A 9 -10.36 -10.28 -3.80
C TYR A 9 -9.40 -11.47 -3.80
N HIS A 10 -8.94 -11.90 -2.62
CA HIS A 10 -8.00 -13.02 -2.53
C HIS A 10 -8.63 -14.37 -2.90
N ILE A 11 -9.91 -14.57 -2.60
CA ILE A 11 -10.68 -15.74 -3.06
C ILE A 11 -10.81 -15.72 -4.59
N TRP A 12 -11.21 -14.57 -5.16
CA TRP A 12 -11.31 -14.41 -6.61
C TRP A 12 -9.97 -14.65 -7.32
N LEU A 13 -8.88 -14.12 -6.76
CA LEU A 13 -7.54 -14.31 -7.29
C LEU A 13 -7.14 -15.80 -7.27
N ALA A 14 -7.37 -16.49 -6.16
CA ALA A 14 -7.06 -17.92 -6.04
C ALA A 14 -7.83 -18.75 -7.07
N ARG A 15 -9.12 -18.48 -7.24
CA ARG A 15 -9.96 -19.11 -8.29
C ARG A 15 -9.39 -18.88 -9.69
N ASN A 16 -8.99 -17.65 -10.00
CA ASN A 16 -8.46 -17.32 -11.32
C ASN A 16 -7.11 -17.99 -11.56
N VAL A 17 -6.23 -18.03 -10.56
CA VAL A 17 -4.95 -18.74 -10.68
C VAL A 17 -5.17 -20.23 -10.92
N HIS A 18 -6.14 -20.83 -10.22
CA HIS A 18 -6.53 -22.22 -10.48
C HIS A 18 -7.07 -22.41 -11.91
N THR A 19 -7.97 -21.52 -12.37
CA THR A 19 -8.62 -21.65 -13.68
C THR A 19 -7.68 -21.39 -14.86
N PHE A 20 -6.81 -20.38 -14.76
CA PHE A 20 -6.00 -19.90 -15.89
C PHE A 20 -4.56 -20.41 -15.87
N HIS A 21 -4.07 -20.90 -14.72
CA HIS A 21 -2.70 -21.37 -14.57
C HIS A 21 -2.59 -22.80 -14.01
N ASP A 22 -3.71 -23.50 -13.87
CA ASP A 22 -3.80 -24.87 -13.33
C ASP A 22 -3.02 -25.05 -12.02
N LYS A 23 -3.00 -23.98 -11.22
CA LYS A 23 -2.22 -23.89 -9.99
C LYS A 23 -3.16 -23.74 -8.82
N ASP A 24 -3.13 -24.75 -7.95
CA ASP A 24 -3.86 -24.68 -6.71
C ASP A 24 -3.10 -23.88 -5.65
N ILE A 25 -3.82 -23.01 -4.94
CA ILE A 25 -3.27 -22.21 -3.86
C ILE A 25 -3.93 -22.69 -2.58
N PRO A 26 -3.17 -23.21 -1.60
CA PRO A 26 -3.74 -23.68 -0.35
C PRO A 26 -4.56 -22.59 0.34
N ASP A 27 -5.74 -22.95 0.85
CA ASP A 27 -6.66 -22.02 1.53
C ASP A 27 -5.97 -21.20 2.63
N GLN A 28 -5.11 -21.86 3.41
CA GLN A 28 -4.33 -21.21 4.46
C GLN A 28 -3.45 -20.08 3.92
N LYS A 29 -2.88 -20.24 2.72
CA LYS A 29 -2.08 -19.21 2.06
C LYS A 29 -2.95 -18.05 1.56
N VAL A 30 -4.15 -18.33 1.06
CA VAL A 30 -5.12 -17.28 0.68
C VAL A 30 -5.51 -16.44 1.90
N ILE A 31 -5.81 -17.10 3.02
CA ILE A 31 -6.15 -16.44 4.30
C ILE A 31 -4.98 -15.60 4.81
N MET A 32 -3.76 -16.15 4.84
CA MET A 32 -2.58 -15.42 5.29
C MET A 32 -2.30 -14.18 4.43
N ASN A 33 -2.44 -14.31 3.10
CA ASN A 33 -2.25 -13.17 2.19
C ASN A 33 -3.29 -12.08 2.43
N ALA A 34 -4.57 -12.44 2.57
CA ALA A 34 -5.63 -11.49 2.88
C ALA A 34 -5.38 -10.78 4.22
N TYR A 35 -5.00 -11.55 5.25
CA TYR A 35 -4.69 -11.00 6.56
C TYR A 35 -3.51 -10.03 6.54
N SER A 36 -2.42 -10.39 5.85
CA SER A 36 -1.26 -9.50 5.68
C SER A 36 -1.65 -8.19 5.01
N ARG A 37 -2.48 -8.22 3.96
CA ARG A 37 -2.93 -7.00 3.27
C ARG A 37 -3.83 -6.12 4.13
N ILE A 38 -4.69 -6.72 4.95
CA ILE A 38 -5.50 -6.01 5.92
C ILE A 38 -4.61 -5.31 6.96
N GLN A 39 -3.60 -6.01 7.48
CA GLN A 39 -2.68 -5.45 8.46
C GLN A 39 -1.84 -4.32 7.89
N ASP A 40 -1.32 -4.47 6.66
CA ASP A 40 -0.60 -3.43 5.93
C ASP A 40 -1.47 -2.18 5.80
N PHE A 41 -2.73 -2.36 5.38
CA PHE A 41 -3.68 -1.28 5.20
C PHE A 41 -3.99 -0.55 6.52
N GLN A 42 -4.25 -1.31 7.60
CA GLN A 42 -4.50 -0.72 8.92
C GLN A 42 -3.28 0.05 9.44
N THR A 43 -2.08 -0.47 9.21
CA THR A 43 -0.83 0.19 9.60
C THR A 43 -0.64 1.49 8.83
N ALA A 44 -0.87 1.48 7.51
CA ALA A 44 -0.80 2.67 6.67
C ALA A 44 -1.85 3.73 7.07
N LYS A 45 -3.05 3.30 7.45
CA LYS A 45 -4.11 4.20 7.93
C LYS A 45 -3.72 4.92 9.23
N LYS A 46 -3.07 4.22 10.16
CA LYS A 46 -2.57 4.81 11.42
C LYS A 46 -1.48 5.85 11.17
N VAL A 47 -0.51 5.55 10.31
CA VAL A 47 0.56 6.49 9.94
C VAL A 47 -0.01 7.80 9.38
N ASN A 48 -1.04 7.75 8.54
CA ASN A 48 -1.66 8.95 8.00
C ASN A 48 -2.47 9.75 9.04
N GLN A 49 -3.00 9.11 10.09
CA GLN A 49 -3.70 9.81 11.18
C GLN A 49 -2.75 10.54 12.13
N ASP A 50 -1.53 10.04 12.31
CA ASP A 50 -0.50 10.69 13.14
C ASP A 50 0.06 11.95 12.45
N ASP A 51 0.15 11.95 11.12
CA ASP A 51 0.57 13.12 10.33
C ASP A 51 -0.51 14.22 10.23
N GLU A 52 -1.80 13.88 10.29
CA GLU A 52 -2.88 14.89 10.28
C GLU A 52 -3.03 15.63 11.62
N ASN A 53 -2.58 15.06 12.73
CA ASN A 53 -2.58 15.71 14.04
C ASN A 53 -1.42 16.71 14.25
N LEU A 54 -0.46 16.82 13.32
CA LEU A 54 0.63 17.79 13.40
C LEU A 54 0.29 19.18 12.84
N LYS A 55 -0.99 19.45 12.54
CA LYS A 55 -1.45 20.80 12.19
C LYS A 55 -1.74 21.64 13.44
N THR A 56 -0.69 22.01 14.17
CA THR A 56 -0.76 23.18 15.05
C THR A 56 0.54 23.98 14.93
N ASN A 57 0.40 25.19 14.37
CA ASN A 57 1.24 26.37 14.57
C ASN A 57 2.76 26.23 14.46
N SER A 58 3.30 26.72 13.34
CA SER A 58 4.12 27.95 13.39
C SER A 58 4.49 28.38 11.98
N GLU A 59 4.15 29.61 11.64
CA GLU A 59 4.74 30.36 10.54
C GLU A 59 6.27 30.43 10.70
N GLY A 60 6.99 30.42 9.58
CA GLY A 60 8.36 30.95 9.49
C GLY A 60 9.48 29.94 9.72
N ALA A 61 10.07 29.46 8.61
CA ALA A 61 11.52 29.52 8.32
C ALA A 61 11.99 28.34 7.44
N SER A 62 12.63 28.72 6.33
CA SER A 62 13.50 27.91 5.46
C SER A 62 12.86 26.75 4.69
N LYS A 63 12.64 26.96 3.38
CA LYS A 63 12.49 25.90 2.36
C LYS A 63 13.82 25.15 2.14
N ALA A 64 14.49 24.71 3.21
CA ALA A 64 15.61 23.79 3.09
C ALA A 64 15.05 22.37 2.93
N TRP A 65 15.56 21.65 1.93
CA TRP A 65 15.28 20.24 1.75
C TRP A 65 15.63 19.47 3.03
N LYS A 66 14.63 18.86 3.67
CA LYS A 66 14.84 17.96 4.81
C LYS A 66 14.88 16.52 4.30
N LYS A 67 15.86 15.74 4.78
CA LYS A 67 15.99 14.32 4.46
C LYS A 67 14.77 13.55 5.04
N PRO A 68 14.15 12.63 4.29
CA PRO A 68 13.07 11.79 4.83
C PRO A 68 13.55 10.95 6.02
N VAL A 69 12.74 10.88 7.09
CA VAL A 69 13.07 10.19 8.35
C VAL A 69 13.17 8.68 8.18
N ASN A 70 12.35 8.13 7.28
CA ASN A 70 12.42 6.73 6.87
C ASN A 70 12.79 6.74 5.40
N ALA A 71 13.88 6.07 5.01
CA ALA A 71 14.45 6.08 3.67
C ALA A 71 13.56 5.46 2.56
N ARG A 72 12.23 5.66 2.61
CA ARG A 72 11.33 5.44 1.49
C ARG A 72 11.69 6.44 0.40
N VAL A 73 12.45 5.94 -0.56
CA VAL A 73 12.72 6.60 -1.83
C VAL A 73 11.38 6.81 -2.53
N LYS A 74 10.95 8.06 -2.63
CA LYS A 74 9.90 8.45 -3.59
C LYS A 74 10.56 8.41 -4.96
N ALA A 75 10.30 7.35 -5.72
CA ALA A 75 10.71 7.31 -7.12
C ALA A 75 9.92 8.41 -7.84
N ASN A 76 10.63 9.43 -8.33
CA ASN A 76 10.05 10.36 -9.28
C ASN A 76 10.08 9.64 -10.63
N SER A 77 8.93 9.16 -11.09
CA SER A 77 8.78 8.66 -12.45
C SER A 77 8.60 9.86 -13.36
N ASP A 78 9.69 10.33 -13.97
CA ASP A 78 9.62 11.30 -15.05
C ASP A 78 9.21 10.58 -16.34
N ALA A 79 8.03 10.90 -16.85
CA ALA A 79 7.54 10.39 -18.11
C ALA A 79 8.07 11.25 -19.26
N ASN A 80 9.39 11.24 -19.49
CA ASN A 80 9.95 11.74 -20.75
C ASN A 80 10.18 10.56 -21.70
N LEU A 81 9.08 9.98 -22.16
CA LEU A 81 9.07 9.14 -23.35
C LEU A 81 8.69 10.02 -24.56
N ALA A 82 9.51 11.03 -24.86
CA ALA A 82 9.50 11.61 -26.19
C ALA A 82 10.32 10.66 -27.08
N ILE A 83 9.60 9.83 -27.83
CA ILE A 83 10.16 8.98 -28.89
C ILE A 83 10.31 9.87 -30.12
N ASP A 84 11.50 9.91 -30.72
CA ASP A 84 11.70 10.32 -32.12
C ASP A 84 11.19 9.20 -33.06
#